data_AF-A0A661UQE0-F1
#
_entry.id   AF-A0A661UQE0-F1
#
_cell.length_a   1.000
_cell.length_b   1.000
_cell.length_c   1.000
_cell.angle_alpha   90.00
_cell.angle_beta   90.00
_cell.angle_gamma   90.00
#
_symmetry.space_group_name_H-M   'P 1'
#
loop_
_entity.id
_entity.type
_entity.pdbx_description
1 polymer ?
#
loop_
_entity_poly.entity_id
_entity_poly.type
_entity_poly.pdbx_seq_one_letter_code
_entity_poly.pdbx_strand_id
1 'polypeptide(L)' 'SKQLLILGPLPAPMVKLQNNYRYHIIIKADSYKLISHVVSILKKNLKLSSMIKTSIDIDPYSLM' A
#
# COMPACT_ATOMS: atom_id res chain seq x y z
N SER A 1 -23.00 1.08 -3.75
CA SER A 1 -22.00 0.98 -4.84
C SER A 1 -20.68 0.59 -4.24
N LYS A 2 -19.95 -0.39 -4.80
CA LYS A 2 -18.63 -0.80 -4.26
C LYS A 2 -17.61 0.31 -4.51
N GLN A 3 -17.16 0.99 -3.47
CA GLN A 3 -16.21 2.09 -3.60
C GLN A 3 -14.79 1.62 -3.27
N LEU A 4 -13.88 1.80 -4.22
CA LEU A 4 -12.43 1.63 -4.05
C LEU A 4 -11.78 3.00 -4.28
N LEU A 5 -10.99 3.47 -3.33
CA LEU A 5 -10.23 4.70 -3.42
C LEU A 5 -8.73 4.38 -3.29
N ILE A 6 -7.93 4.98 -4.16
CA ILE A 6 -6.47 4.87 -4.12
C ILE A 6 -5.95 6.28 -3.86
N LEU A 7 -5.18 6.43 -2.78
CA LEU A 7 -4.58 7.70 -2.37
C LEU A 7 -3.05 7.59 -2.44
N GLY A 8 -2.44 8.55 -3.12
CA GLY A 8 -0.98 8.65 -3.29
C GLY A 8 -0.49 8.35 -4.71
N PRO A 9 0.82 8.11 -4.89
CA PRO A 9 1.84 7.90 -3.85
C PRO A 9 2.08 9.15 -3.00
N LEU A 10 2.30 8.94 -1.70
CA LEU A 10 2.59 10.00 -0.73
C LEU A 10 3.89 9.66 -0.01
N PRO A 11 4.75 10.64 0.33
CA PRO A 11 5.87 10.41 1.22
C PRO A 11 5.37 9.81 2.54
N ALA A 12 6.05 8.77 3.04
CA ALA A 12 5.81 8.28 4.40
C ALA A 12 6.23 9.35 5.43
N PRO A 13 5.70 9.36 6.67
CA PRO A 13 6.03 10.41 7.65
C PRO A 13 7.54 10.55 7.93
N MET A 14 8.29 9.44 7.83
CA MET A 14 9.74 9.44 7.73
C MET A 14 10.18 9.13 6.30
N VAL A 15 10.26 10.17 5.47
CA VAL A 15 10.49 10.08 4.01
C VAL A 15 11.80 9.38 3.66
N LYS A 16 12.85 9.54 4.48
CA LYS A 16 14.15 8.92 4.26
C LYS A 16 14.62 8.19 5.51
N LEU A 17 14.91 6.90 5.38
CA LEU A 17 15.44 6.07 6.47
C LEU A 17 16.57 5.19 5.93
N GLN A 18 17.73 5.24 6.58
CA GLN A 18 18.93 4.49 6.17
C GLN A 18 19.23 4.64 4.67
N ASN A 19 19.17 5.89 4.19
CA ASN A 19 19.37 6.29 2.80
C ASN A 19 18.34 5.76 1.77
N ASN A 20 17.25 5.12 2.21
CA ASN A 20 16.14 4.68 1.36
C ASN A 20 14.97 5.66 1.46
N TYR A 21 14.31 5.94 0.33
CA TYR A 21 13.08 6.71 0.32
C TYR A 21 11.87 5.83 0.61
N ARG A 22 10.95 6.33 1.44
CA ARG A 22 9.74 5.62 1.87
C ARG A 22 8.51 6.36 1.36
N TYR A 23 7.62 5.61 0.70
CA TYR A 23 6.36 6.09 0.15
C TYR A 23 5.22 5.16 0.56
N HIS A 24 4.04 5.71 0.73
CA HIS A 24 2.79 4.98 0.97
C HIS A 24 1.84 5.13 -0.21
N ILE A 25 1.12 4.04 -0.50
CA ILE A 25 -0.11 4.06 -1.30
C ILE A 25 -1.19 3.55 -0.36
N ILE A 26 -2.22 4.34 -0.12
CA ILE A 26 -3.33 3.97 0.76
C ILE A 26 -4.49 3.53 -0.11
N ILE A 27 -4.94 2.30 0.07
CA ILE A 27 -6.10 1.75 -0.61
C ILE A 27 -7.24 1.66 0.40
N LYS A 28 -8.31 2.41 0.17
CA LYS A 28 -9.53 2.37 0.97
C LYS A 28 -10.62 1.66 0.19
N ALA A 29 -11.33 0.76 0.84
CA ALA A 29 -12.51 0.13 0.28
C ALA A 29 -13.63 0.12 1.31
N ASP A 30 -14.86 0.05 0.81
CA ASP A 30 -16.07 -0.04 1.63
C ASP A 30 -16.32 -1.44 2.22
N SER A 31 -15.51 -2.44 1.87
CA SER A 31 -15.70 -3.81 2.32
C SER A 31 -14.40 -4.60 2.38
N TYR A 32 -14.28 -5.44 3.42
CA TYR A 32 -13.14 -6.34 3.59
C TYR A 32 -12.97 -7.31 2.42
N LYS A 33 -14.07 -7.76 1.80
CA LYS A 33 -14.04 -8.62 0.60
C LYS A 33 -13.33 -7.93 -0.57
N LEU A 34 -13.52 -6.62 -0.72
CA LEU A 34 -12.85 -5.86 -1.78
C LEU A 34 -11.36 -5.66 -1.46
N ILE A 35 -11.01 -5.36 -0.21
CA ILE A 35 -9.59 -5.32 0.25
C ILE A 35 -8.88 -6.65 -0.04
N SER A 36 -9.47 -7.77 0.39
CA SER A 36 -8.90 -9.11 0.18
C SER A 36 -8.68 -9.42 -1.31
N HIS A 37 -9.65 -9.06 -2.16
CA HIS A 37 -9.51 -9.21 -3.61
C HIS A 37 -8.36 -8.36 -4.18
N VAL A 38 -8.25 -7.10 -3.77
CA VAL A 38 -7.16 -6.21 -4.19
C VAL A 38 -5.80 -6.75 -3.75
N VAL A 39 -5.66 -7.18 -2.49
CA VAL A 39 -4.42 -7.77 -1.98
C VAL A 39 -4.03 -9.01 -2.78
N SER A 40 -4.99 -9.86 -3.15
CA SER A 40 -4.74 -11.03 -4.01
C SER A 40 -4.21 -10.63 -5.39
N ILE A 41 -4.83 -9.63 -6.03
CA ILE A 41 -4.39 -9.10 -7.33
C ILE A 41 -2.97 -8.52 -7.21
N LEU A 42 -2.68 -7.75 -6.16
CA LEU A 42 -1.35 -7.18 -5.94
C LEU A 42 -0.31 -8.28 -5.75
N LYS A 43 -0.56 -9.27 -4.89
CA LYS A 43 0.37 -10.39 -4.68
C LYS A 43 0.67 -11.17 -5.97
N LYS A 44 -0.34 -11.33 -6.84
CA LYS A 44 -0.17 -12.08 -8.11
C LYS A 44 0.56 -11.28 -9.19
N ASN A 45 0.31 -9.97 -9.29
CA ASN A 45 0.70 -9.17 -10.45
C ASN A 45 1.79 -8.13 -10.16
N LEU A 46 2.00 -7.75 -8.90
CA LEU A 46 2.97 -6.74 -8.53
C LEU A 46 4.39 -7.32 -8.65
N LYS A 47 5.05 -6.99 -9.76
CA LYS A 47 6.47 -7.28 -9.99
C LYS A 47 7.24 -5.98 -9.90
N LEU A 48 8.07 -5.85 -8.87
CA LEU A 48 8.92 -4.69 -8.66
C LEU A 48 10.38 -5.08 -8.82
N SER A 49 11.21 -4.09 -9.13
CA SER A 49 12.66 -4.23 -9.13
C SER A 49 13.14 -4.74 -7.76
N SER A 50 14.21 -5.53 -7.74
CA SER A 50 14.87 -5.99 -6.50
C SER A 50 15.38 -4.84 -5.61
N MET A 51 15.50 -3.64 -6.17
CA MET A 51 15.87 -2.43 -5.43
C MET A 51 14.72 -1.86 -4.59
N ILE A 52 13.48 -2.31 -4.79
CA ILE A 52 12.29 -1.81 -4.11
C ILE A 52 11.81 -2.83 -3.09
N LYS A 53 11.84 -2.45 -1.81
CA LYS A 53 11.22 -3.24 -0.74
C LYS A 53 9.76 -2.80 -0.59
N THR A 54 8.86 -3.77 -0.54
CA THR A 54 7.42 -3.53 -0.48
C THR A 54 6.80 -4.31 0.65
N SER A 55 5.89 -3.68 1.39
CA SER A 55 5.07 -4.30 2.43
C SER A 55 3.62 -3.88 2.24
N ILE A 56 2.69 -4.77 2.58
CA ILE A 56 1.25 -4.50 2.59
C ILE A 56 0.79 -4.68 4.03
N ASP A 57 0.24 -3.63 4.62
CA ASP A 57 -0.37 -3.63 5.94
C ASP A 57 -1.89 -3.49 5.80
N ILE A 58 -2.65 -4.37 6.47
CA ILE A 58 -4.11 -4.39 6.43
C ILE A 58 -4.60 -3.83 7.75
N ASP A 59 -5.42 -2.78 7.68
CA ASP A 59 -5.89 -2.01 8.84
C ASP A 59 -4.74 -1.53 9.75
N PRO A 60 -3.80 -0.73 9.19
CA PRO A 60 -2.67 -0.23 9.97
C PRO A 60 -3.14 0.60 11.16
N TYR A 61 -2.60 0.31 12.34
CA TYR A 61 -2.90 1.06 13.56
C TYR A 61 -2.49 2.54 13.47
N SER A 62 -1.47 2.83 12.65
CA SER A 62 -1.00 4.18 12.37
C SER A 62 -0.36 4.25 10.99
N LEU A 63 -0.49 5.40 10.32
CA LEU A 63 0.20 5.71 9.06
C LEU A 63 1.59 6.33 9.27
N MET A 64 2.11 6.28 10.50
CA MET A 64 3.42 6.80 10.95
C MET A 64 4.63 6.16 10.23
#